data_AF-A0A959V6I2-F1
#
_entry.id   AF-A0A959V6I2-F1
#
_cell.length_a   1.000
_cell.length_b   1.000
_cell.length_c   1.000
_cell.angle_alpha   90.00
_cell.angle_beta   90.00
_cell.angle_gamma   90.00
#
_symmetry.space_group_name_H-M   'P 1'
#
loop_
_entity.id
_entity.type
_entity.pdbx_description
1 polymer ?
#
loop_
_entity_poly.entity_id
_entity_poly.type
_entity_poly.pdbx_seq_one_letter_code
_entity_poly.pdbx_strand_id
1 'polypeptide(L)'
;MLPRSFRTFFAIIALLLGSGLTAQDRPVTRMLFVMDASNSMNAFWGNQPKINTARELLLESLEQLEGTPDLELALRLYGHQTAIEPGKQDCDDTRLEVPFSERSVPEMRRVLEAVRCVGTTPIARSLEKAAGDFPDDPKARNIIILITDGIEACDEDPCA
;
A
#
# COMPACT_ATOMS: atom_id res chain seq x y z
N MET A 1 30.46 -64.20 48.10
CA MET A 1 30.02 -64.69 46.77
C MET A 1 28.67 -64.06 46.46
N LEU A 2 28.59 -63.24 45.41
CA LEU A 2 27.40 -62.52 44.90
C LEU A 2 26.48 -63.47 44.07
N PRO A 3 25.16 -63.16 43.89
CA PRO A 3 24.73 -62.34 42.74
C PRO A 3 23.57 -61.35 43.07
N ARG A 4 23.68 -60.08 42.68
CA ARG A 4 23.14 -59.40 41.47
C ARG A 4 21.65 -59.02 41.52
N SER A 5 21.47 -57.71 41.34
CA SER A 5 20.42 -57.00 40.58
C SER A 5 18.99 -56.95 41.11
N PHE A 6 18.56 -55.74 41.49
CA PHE A 6 17.35 -55.17 40.90
C PHE A 6 17.42 -53.63 40.92
N ARG A 7 17.78 -53.05 39.78
CA ARG A 7 17.64 -51.60 39.52
C ARG A 7 16.19 -51.35 39.16
N THR A 8 15.38 -50.82 40.07
CA THR A 8 14.07 -50.25 39.73
C THR A 8 14.29 -48.88 39.11
N PHE A 9 14.45 -48.88 37.79
CA PHE A 9 14.48 -47.68 36.96
C PHE A 9 13.03 -47.25 36.75
N PHE A 10 12.58 -46.21 37.45
CA PHE A 10 11.25 -45.61 37.24
C PHE A 10 11.33 -44.77 35.96
N ALA A 11 11.05 -45.39 34.81
CA ALA A 11 10.93 -44.70 33.54
C ALA A 11 9.55 -44.01 33.47
N ILE A 12 9.49 -42.75 33.91
CA ILE A 12 8.37 -41.86 33.61
C ILE A 12 8.54 -41.43 32.15
N ILE A 13 7.86 -42.14 31.25
CA ILE A 13 7.68 -41.68 29.85
C ILE A 13 6.67 -40.53 29.91
N ALA A 14 7.19 -39.30 29.96
CA ALA A 14 6.41 -38.10 29.72
C ALA A 14 6.03 -38.07 28.24
N LEU A 15 4.80 -38.49 27.95
CA LEU A 15 4.16 -38.31 26.64
C LEU A 15 3.87 -36.81 26.47
N LEU A 16 4.89 -36.06 26.04
CA LEU A 16 4.73 -34.70 25.54
C LEU A 16 3.94 -34.78 24.23
N LEU A 17 2.61 -34.74 24.35
CA LEU A 17 1.71 -34.33 23.28
C LEU A 17 2.07 -32.89 22.91
N GLY A 18 3.07 -32.75 22.06
CA GLY A 18 3.38 -31.51 21.38
C GLY A 18 2.22 -31.17 20.46
N SER A 19 1.24 -30.44 21.00
CA SER A 19 0.32 -29.67 20.20
C SER A 19 1.16 -28.64 19.44
N GLY A 20 1.58 -29.01 18.23
CA GLY A 20 2.16 -28.07 17.30
C GLY A 20 1.15 -26.96 17.08
N LEU A 21 1.37 -25.80 17.72
CA LEU A 21 0.80 -24.56 17.23
C LEU A 21 1.40 -24.36 15.84
N THR A 22 0.66 -24.77 14.81
CA THR A 22 0.90 -24.27 13.47
C THR A 22 0.68 -22.77 13.56
N ALA A 23 1.75 -21.97 13.51
CA ALA A 23 1.61 -20.55 13.26
C ALA A 23 0.73 -20.41 12.00
N GLN A 24 -0.42 -19.77 12.12
CA GLN A 24 -1.20 -19.44 10.94
C GLN A 24 -0.31 -18.57 10.06
N ASP A 25 0.02 -19.06 8.86
CA ASP A 25 0.70 -18.32 7.81
C ASP A 25 -0.21 -17.14 7.45
N ARG A 26 0.04 -15.97 8.06
CA ARG A 26 -0.73 -14.77 7.78
C ARG A 26 -0.24 -14.24 6.44
N PRO A 27 -1.12 -14.11 5.43
CA PRO A 27 -0.69 -13.61 4.14
C PRO A 27 -0.21 -12.17 4.27
N VAL A 28 0.91 -11.84 3.61
CA VAL A 28 1.36 -10.44 3.46
C VAL A 28 0.24 -9.64 2.82
N THR A 29 -0.13 -8.53 3.43
CA THR A 29 -1.04 -7.56 2.85
C THR A 29 -0.23 -6.48 2.16
N ARG A 30 -0.59 -6.19 0.90
CA ARG A 30 0.00 -5.12 0.11
C ARG A 30 -1.04 -4.04 -0.13
N MET A 31 -0.78 -2.84 0.34
CA MET A 31 -1.64 -1.70 0.13
C MET A 31 -0.97 -0.68 -0.77
N LEU A 32 -1.55 -0.45 -1.95
CA LEU A 32 -1.14 0.59 -2.87
C LEU A 32 -2.09 1.77 -2.73
N PHE A 33 -1.57 2.89 -2.24
CA PHE A 33 -2.27 4.16 -2.29
C PHE A 33 -2.09 4.76 -3.69
N VAL A 34 -3.20 5.04 -4.36
CA VAL A 34 -3.23 5.73 -5.65
C VAL A 34 -3.87 7.09 -5.39
N MET A 35 -3.08 8.15 -5.37
CA MET A 35 -3.57 9.48 -5.00
C MET A 35 -3.57 10.43 -6.21
N ASP A 36 -4.71 11.10 -6.36
CA ASP A 36 -4.91 12.21 -7.26
C ASP A 36 -4.06 13.41 -6.84
N ALA A 37 -3.17 13.81 -7.72
CA ALA A 37 -2.42 15.05 -7.61
C ALA A 37 -2.56 15.84 -8.91
N SER A 38 -3.68 15.73 -9.62
CA SER A 38 -4.00 16.53 -10.80
C SER A 38 -4.37 17.98 -10.44
N ASN A 39 -4.45 18.85 -11.44
CA ASN A 39 -4.76 20.26 -11.24
C ASN A 39 -6.14 20.51 -10.59
N SER A 40 -7.11 19.60 -10.72
CA SER A 40 -8.43 19.73 -10.06
C SER A 40 -8.32 19.75 -8.52
N MET A 41 -7.29 19.11 -7.98
CA MET A 41 -7.01 19.03 -6.55
C MET A 41 -6.53 20.35 -5.92
N ASN A 42 -6.19 21.36 -6.74
CA ASN A 42 -5.97 22.73 -6.28
C ASN A 42 -7.27 23.46 -5.88
N ALA A 43 -8.43 22.96 -6.32
CA ALA A 43 -9.72 23.55 -5.93
C ALA A 43 -9.93 23.44 -4.42
N PHE A 44 -10.67 24.39 -3.85
CA PHE A 44 -10.92 24.42 -2.42
C PHE A 44 -12.04 23.46 -2.01
N TRP A 45 -11.83 22.77 -0.89
CA TRP A 45 -12.85 22.08 -0.13
C TRP A 45 -12.89 22.70 1.27
N GLY A 46 -13.96 23.44 1.57
CA GLY A 46 -14.03 24.24 2.79
C GLY A 46 -13.02 25.39 2.76
N ASN A 47 -12.06 25.39 3.68
CA ASN A 47 -11.08 26.47 3.87
C ASN A 47 -9.69 26.16 3.30
N GLN A 48 -9.49 25.02 2.66
CA GLN A 48 -8.20 24.61 2.11
C GLN A 48 -8.33 23.90 0.75
N PRO A 49 -7.25 23.85 -0.05
CA PRO A 49 -7.20 23.02 -1.25
C PRO A 49 -7.48 21.54 -0.95
N LYS A 50 -8.20 20.84 -1.85
CA LYS A 50 -8.51 19.40 -1.73
C LYS A 50 -7.26 18.56 -1.49
N ILE A 51 -6.15 18.89 -2.17
CA ILE A 51 -4.86 18.20 -2.00
C ILE A 51 -4.35 18.24 -0.55
N ASN A 52 -4.62 19.32 0.19
CA ASN A 52 -4.17 19.41 1.58
C ASN A 52 -4.95 18.44 2.45
N THR A 53 -6.28 18.39 2.30
CA THR A 53 -7.12 17.41 3.02
C THR A 53 -6.76 15.98 2.65
N ALA A 54 -6.55 15.68 1.36
CA ALA A 54 -6.14 14.34 0.91
C ALA A 54 -4.77 13.93 1.52
N ARG A 55 -3.81 14.85 1.53
CA ARG A 55 -2.48 14.64 2.14
C ARG A 55 -2.59 14.38 3.64
N GLU A 56 -3.34 15.20 4.36
CA GLU A 56 -3.55 15.06 5.81
C GLU A 56 -4.13 13.67 6.15
N LEU A 57 -5.23 13.30 5.50
CA LEU A 57 -5.88 11.99 5.71
C LEU A 57 -4.95 10.81 5.39
N LEU A 58 -4.17 10.92 4.31
CA LEU A 58 -3.24 9.87 3.93
C LEU A 58 -2.10 9.77 4.95
N LEU A 59 -1.49 10.89 5.36
CA LEU A 59 -0.42 10.88 6.36
C LEU A 59 -0.89 10.32 7.70
N GLU A 60 -2.08 10.70 8.17
CA GLU A 60 -2.69 10.13 9.39
C GLU A 60 -2.93 8.62 9.27
N SER A 61 -3.35 8.14 8.09
CA SER A 61 -3.53 6.71 7.84
C SER A 61 -2.21 5.97 7.83
N LEU A 62 -1.17 6.54 7.19
CA LEU A 62 0.17 5.94 7.12
C LEU A 62 0.81 5.83 8.51
N GLU A 63 0.62 6.83 9.37
CA GLU A 63 1.10 6.81 10.77
C GLU A 63 0.47 5.67 11.57
N GLN A 64 -0.80 5.34 11.33
CA GLN A 64 -1.48 4.23 12.00
C GLN A 64 -1.06 2.86 11.44
N LEU A 65 -0.68 2.80 10.18
CA LEU A 65 -0.28 1.55 9.51
C LEU A 65 1.21 1.23 9.71
N GLU A 66 2.05 2.22 9.99
CA GLU A 66 3.49 2.04 10.17
C GLU A 66 3.80 1.02 11.28
N GLY A 67 4.68 0.06 10.96
CA GLY A 67 5.07 -0.99 11.90
C GLY A 67 4.06 -2.13 12.07
N THR A 68 2.96 -2.13 11.30
CA THR A 68 2.04 -3.28 11.24
C THR A 68 2.77 -4.50 10.67
N PRO A 69 2.75 -5.67 11.34
CA PRO A 69 3.38 -6.88 10.82
C PRO A 69 2.67 -7.37 9.55
N ASP A 70 3.45 -7.95 8.64
CA ASP A 70 2.96 -8.54 7.38
C ASP A 70 2.24 -7.51 6.47
N LEU A 71 2.65 -6.23 6.53
CA LEU A 71 2.10 -5.14 5.73
C LEU A 71 3.19 -4.44 4.92
N GLU A 72 3.00 -4.41 3.60
CA GLU A 72 3.81 -3.61 2.67
C GLU A 72 2.96 -2.48 2.10
N LEU A 73 3.50 -1.25 2.12
CA LEU A 73 2.82 -0.07 1.60
C LEU A 73 3.55 0.45 0.37
N ALA A 74 2.80 0.92 -0.63
CA ALA A 74 3.30 1.60 -1.83
C ALA A 74 2.46 2.86 -2.15
N LEU A 75 3.04 3.80 -2.90
CA LEU A 75 2.41 5.05 -3.29
C LEU A 75 2.59 5.29 -4.79
N ARG A 76 1.46 5.39 -5.49
CA ARG A 76 1.36 5.87 -6.86
C ARG A 76 0.65 7.22 -6.87
N LEU A 77 1.18 8.14 -7.64
CA LEU A 77 0.57 9.45 -7.89
C LEU A 77 0.21 9.58 -9.36
N TYR A 78 -0.79 10.40 -9.66
CA TYR A 78 -1.09 10.79 -11.03
C TYR A 78 -1.44 12.28 -11.13
N GLY A 79 -1.23 12.85 -12.31
CA GLY A 79 -1.47 14.26 -12.61
C GLY A 79 -0.46 15.23 -12.00
N HIS A 80 0.69 14.74 -11.51
CA HIS A 80 1.69 15.55 -10.80
C HIS A 80 2.97 15.81 -11.60
N GLN A 81 3.16 15.18 -12.76
CA GLN A 81 4.42 15.27 -13.51
C GLN A 81 4.40 16.33 -14.60
N THR A 82 3.29 16.45 -15.34
CA THR A 82 3.24 17.27 -16.56
C THR A 82 2.22 18.38 -16.41
N ALA A 83 2.65 19.65 -16.51
CA ALA A 83 1.72 20.78 -16.44
C ALA A 83 0.76 20.80 -17.63
N ILE A 84 -0.52 21.13 -17.39
CA ILE A 84 -1.52 21.28 -18.45
C ILE A 84 -1.13 22.41 -19.40
N GLU A 85 -1.11 22.12 -20.70
CA GLU A 85 -0.95 23.10 -21.77
C GLU A 85 -2.21 23.13 -22.67
N PRO A 86 -2.58 24.28 -23.28
CA PRO A 86 -3.72 24.34 -24.18
C PRO A 86 -3.61 23.30 -25.32
N GLY A 87 -4.60 22.42 -25.41
CA GLY A 87 -4.68 21.37 -26.42
C GLY A 87 -3.74 20.19 -26.20
N LYS A 88 -3.08 20.08 -25.03
CA LYS A 88 -2.25 18.94 -24.67
C LYS A 88 -2.65 18.41 -23.30
N GLN A 89 -3.08 17.15 -23.27
CA GLN A 89 -3.34 16.40 -22.06
C GLN A 89 -2.35 15.23 -22.01
N ASP A 90 -1.70 15.06 -20.87
CA ASP A 90 -0.83 13.90 -20.63
C ASP A 90 -1.65 12.83 -19.90
N CYS A 91 -2.28 11.95 -20.67
CA CYS A 91 -3.06 10.84 -20.13
C CYS A 91 -2.21 9.66 -19.64
N ASP A 92 -0.88 9.80 -19.70
CA ASP A 92 0.09 8.85 -19.15
C ASP A 92 0.74 9.34 -17.85
N ASP A 93 0.38 10.54 -17.36
CA ASP A 93 0.90 11.17 -16.13
C ASP A 93 0.48 10.41 -14.88
N THR A 94 1.16 9.29 -14.63
CA THR A 94 0.97 8.43 -13.47
C THR A 94 2.24 7.63 -13.21
N ARG A 95 2.67 7.58 -11.94
CA ARG A 95 3.94 6.96 -11.56
C ARG A 95 3.89 6.36 -10.17
N LEU A 96 4.49 5.18 -10.04
CA LEU A 96 4.83 4.58 -8.75
C LEU A 96 5.99 5.37 -8.13
N GLU A 97 5.67 6.29 -7.23
CA GLU A 97 6.67 7.12 -6.55
C GLU A 97 7.41 6.35 -5.46
N VAL A 98 6.69 5.50 -4.73
CA VAL A 98 7.26 4.69 -3.65
C VAL A 98 6.84 3.24 -3.86
N PRO A 99 7.80 2.33 -4.14
CA PRO A 99 7.51 0.91 -4.32
C PRO A 99 7.17 0.24 -2.99
N PHE A 100 6.62 -0.97 -3.06
CA PHE A 100 6.25 -1.77 -1.89
C PHE A 100 7.44 -2.01 -0.97
N SER A 101 7.22 -1.73 0.32
CA SER A 101 8.16 -2.00 1.40
C SER A 101 7.45 -1.97 2.74
N GLU A 102 7.97 -2.71 3.72
CA GLU A 102 7.57 -2.62 5.13
C GLU A 102 7.98 -1.28 5.76
N ARG A 103 8.90 -0.54 5.13
CA ARG A 103 9.49 0.72 5.64
C ARG A 103 9.40 1.86 4.63
N SER A 104 8.25 2.01 3.97
CA SER A 104 8.02 3.04 2.95
C SER A 104 7.44 4.35 3.49
N VAL A 105 6.84 4.37 4.68
CA VAL A 105 6.16 5.55 5.24
C VAL A 105 7.03 6.82 5.29
N PRO A 106 8.32 6.77 5.71
CA PRO A 106 9.16 7.96 5.69
C PRO A 106 9.39 8.55 4.29
N GLU A 107 9.47 7.70 3.26
CA GLU A 107 9.64 8.14 1.87
C GLU A 107 8.32 8.67 1.29
N MET A 108 7.20 7.99 1.56
CA MET A 108 5.87 8.47 1.19
C MET A 108 5.61 9.88 1.74
N ARG A 109 5.98 10.13 3.00
CA ARG A 109 5.85 11.46 3.59
C ARG A 109 6.60 12.52 2.80
N ARG A 110 7.87 12.26 2.42
CA ARG A 110 8.68 13.20 1.62
C ARG A 110 8.03 13.47 0.27
N VAL A 111 7.57 12.42 -0.42
CA VAL A 111 6.89 12.54 -1.72
C VAL A 111 5.61 13.38 -1.57
N LEU A 112 4.78 13.06 -0.58
CA LEU A 112 3.52 13.75 -0.34
C LEU A 112 3.71 15.21 0.04
N GLU A 113 4.74 15.57 0.81
CA GLU A 113 5.06 16.95 1.15
C GLU A 113 5.59 17.76 -0.05
N ALA A 114 6.25 17.10 -1.01
CA ALA A 114 6.84 17.74 -2.18
C ALA A 114 5.89 17.82 -3.40
N VAL A 115 4.86 16.99 -3.46
CA VAL A 115 3.96 16.88 -4.62
C VAL A 115 3.26 18.20 -4.93
N ARG A 116 3.13 18.51 -6.22
CA ARG A 116 2.37 19.65 -6.73
C ARG A 116 1.29 19.18 -7.70
N CYS A 117 0.18 19.91 -7.70
CA CYS A 117 -0.96 19.62 -8.55
C CYS A 117 -0.89 20.42 -9.85
N VAL A 118 -0.45 19.80 -10.95
CA VAL A 118 -0.15 20.54 -12.19
C VAL A 118 -0.78 19.94 -13.45
N GLY A 119 -1.10 18.66 -13.43
CA GLY A 119 -1.42 17.86 -14.61
C GLY A 119 -2.87 17.42 -14.73
N THR A 120 -3.08 16.51 -15.68
CA THR A 120 -4.39 15.95 -16.04
C THR A 120 -4.77 14.81 -15.09
N THR A 121 -6.02 14.34 -15.11
CA THR A 121 -6.55 13.32 -14.20
C THR A 121 -6.77 11.99 -14.94
N PRO A 122 -5.75 11.12 -15.15
CA PRO A 122 -5.90 9.84 -15.83
C PRO A 122 -6.20 8.68 -14.84
N ILE A 123 -7.44 8.58 -14.33
CA ILE A 123 -7.80 7.62 -13.27
C ILE A 123 -7.73 6.19 -13.80
N ALA A 124 -8.38 5.92 -14.95
CA ALA A 124 -8.42 4.59 -15.55
C ALA A 124 -7.00 4.05 -15.83
N ARG A 125 -6.15 4.83 -16.52
CA ARG A 125 -4.75 4.48 -16.78
C ARG A 125 -3.94 4.26 -15.51
N SER A 126 -4.20 5.06 -14.47
CA SER A 126 -3.54 4.92 -13.17
C SER A 126 -3.90 3.62 -12.49
N LEU A 127 -5.15 3.19 -12.55
CA LEU A 127 -5.61 1.91 -12.00
C LEU A 127 -5.08 0.72 -12.81
N GLU A 128 -5.04 0.82 -14.14
CA GLU A 128 -4.44 -0.21 -15.00
C GLU A 128 -2.96 -0.43 -14.64
N LYS A 129 -2.18 0.66 -14.60
CA LYS A 129 -0.75 0.56 -14.26
C LYS A 129 -0.55 0.17 -12.78
N ALA A 130 -1.45 0.56 -11.87
CA ALA A 130 -1.42 0.13 -10.46
C ALA A 130 -1.55 -1.38 -10.29
N ALA A 131 -2.37 -2.04 -11.11
CA ALA A 131 -2.48 -3.50 -11.09
C ALA A 131 -1.13 -4.20 -11.39
N GLY A 132 -0.31 -3.59 -12.24
CA GLY A 132 1.04 -4.09 -12.58
C GLY A 132 2.14 -3.76 -11.56
N ASP A 133 1.87 -2.93 -10.55
CA ASP A 133 2.87 -2.56 -9.53
C ASP A 133 3.02 -3.64 -8.44
N PHE A 134 2.02 -4.51 -8.28
CA PHE A 134 2.04 -5.55 -7.25
C PHE A 134 3.01 -6.68 -7.63
N PRO A 135 3.89 -7.11 -6.69
CA PRO A 135 4.71 -8.30 -6.92
C PRO A 135 3.84 -9.55 -7.13
N ASP A 136 4.28 -10.43 -8.03
CA ASP A 136 3.63 -11.72 -8.29
C ASP A 136 3.73 -12.64 -7.07
N ASP A 137 2.66 -12.65 -6.26
CA ASP A 137 2.52 -13.56 -5.12
C ASP A 137 1.05 -13.96 -4.94
N PRO A 138 0.68 -15.21 -5.27
CA PRO A 138 -0.70 -15.67 -5.17
C PRO A 138 -1.19 -15.83 -3.72
N LYS A 139 -0.30 -15.76 -2.73
CA LYS A 139 -0.67 -15.82 -1.31
C LYS A 139 -0.88 -14.43 -0.71
N ALA A 140 -0.38 -13.38 -1.34
CA ALA A 140 -0.52 -12.02 -0.83
C ALA A 140 -1.95 -11.50 -1.02
N ARG A 141 -2.37 -10.63 -0.10
CA ARG A 141 -3.63 -9.86 -0.21
C ARG A 141 -3.32 -8.48 -0.76
N ASN A 142 -3.67 -8.23 -2.02
CA ASN A 142 -3.46 -6.95 -2.69
C ASN A 142 -4.68 -6.04 -2.54
N ILE A 143 -4.46 -4.79 -2.16
CA ILE A 143 -5.49 -3.76 -1.94
C ILE A 143 -5.03 -2.47 -2.62
N ILE A 144 -5.92 -1.87 -3.42
CA ILE A 144 -5.74 -0.51 -3.94
C ILE A 144 -6.65 0.42 -3.13
N ILE A 145 -6.09 1.53 -2.63
CA ILE A 145 -6.87 2.63 -2.04
C ILE A 145 -6.73 3.83 -2.96
N LEU A 146 -7.80 4.14 -3.69
CA LEU A 146 -7.88 5.31 -4.56
C LEU A 146 -8.35 6.53 -3.76
N ILE A 147 -7.59 7.62 -3.84
CA ILE A 147 -7.91 8.93 -3.26
C ILE A 147 -8.04 9.92 -4.41
N THR A 148 -9.26 10.39 -4.71
CA THR A 148 -9.54 11.25 -5.86
C THR A 148 -10.73 12.15 -5.61
N ASP A 149 -10.84 13.25 -6.37
CA ASP A 149 -12.07 14.04 -6.45
C ASP A 149 -13.04 13.56 -7.55
N GLY A 150 -12.66 12.50 -8.29
CA GLY A 150 -13.53 11.72 -9.17
C GLY A 150 -13.72 12.27 -10.58
N ILE A 151 -13.01 13.32 -10.97
CA ILE A 151 -13.16 13.97 -12.28
C ILE A 151 -12.15 13.37 -13.26
N GLU A 152 -12.50 12.27 -13.91
CA GLU A 152 -11.72 11.73 -15.04
C GLU A 152 -11.65 12.75 -16.17
N ALA A 153 -10.45 12.98 -16.69
CA ALA A 153 -10.18 14.00 -17.70
C ALA A 153 -9.61 13.43 -19.02
N CYS A 154 -9.48 12.11 -19.12
CA CYS A 154 -9.05 11.37 -20.29
C CYS A 154 -10.17 10.49 -20.87
N ASP A 155 -9.98 9.95 -22.07
CA ASP A 155 -11.00 9.21 -22.83
C ASP A 155 -11.23 7.75 -22.36
N GLU A 156 -10.65 7.38 -21.21
CA GLU A 156 -10.78 6.03 -20.66
C GLU A 156 -11.89 5.99 -19.62
N ASP A 157 -12.72 4.94 -19.66
CA ASP A 157 -13.76 4.72 -18.67
C ASP A 157 -13.17 3.92 -17.48
N PRO A 158 -13.04 4.51 -16.29
CA PRO A 158 -12.52 3.82 -15.11
C PRO A 158 -13.45 2.70 -14.59
N CYS A 159 -14.66 2.57 -15.14
CA CYS A 159 -15.65 1.54 -14.81
C CYS A 159 -15.85 0.46 -15.90
N ALA A 160 -15.07 0.50 -17.00
CA ALA A 160 -15.19 -0.44 -18.11
C ALA A 160 -14.52 -1.80 -17.89
#